data_AF-A0A258IH87-F1
#
_entry.id   AF-A0A258IH87-F1
#
_cell.length_a   1.000
_cell.length_b   1.000
_cell.length_c   1.000
_cell.angle_alpha   90.00
_cell.angle_beta   90.00
_cell.angle_gamma   90.00
#
_symmetry.space_group_name_H-M   'P 1'
#
loop_
_entity.id
_entity.type
_entity.pdbx_description
1 polymer ?
#
loop_
_entity_poly.entity_id
_entity_poly.type
_entity_poly.pdbx_seq_one_letter_code
_entity_poly.pdbx_strand_id
1 'polypeptide(L)' 'QAEDKRPQDHLVHLVVHGTLHLLGFDHEDDAEAEEMEEMERGILEGLGISDPYALPAET' A
#
# COMPACT_ATOMS: atom_id res chain seq x y z
N GLN A 1 6.87 7.42 4.04
CA GLN A 1 6.56 7.25 5.47
C GLN A 1 6.97 5.83 5.88
N ALA A 2 8.04 5.66 6.67
CA ALA A 2 8.69 4.36 6.90
C ALA A 2 9.04 4.09 8.38
N GLU A 3 8.25 4.62 9.33
CA GLU A 3 8.68 4.65 10.74
C GLU A 3 8.03 3.63 11.68
N ASP A 4 7.13 2.73 11.25
CA ASP A 4 6.60 1.71 12.20
C ASP A 4 6.06 0.41 11.58
N LYS A 5 6.52 0.05 10.37
CA LYS A 5 6.09 -1.20 9.70
C LYS A 5 7.13 -2.28 9.86
N ARG A 6 6.71 -3.53 10.11
CA ARG A 6 7.63 -4.68 10.02
C ARG A 6 8.30 -4.64 8.65
N PRO A 7 9.64 -4.77 8.53
CA PRO A 7 10.33 -4.69 7.24
C PRO A 7 9.78 -5.65 6.19
N GLN A 8 9.26 -6.81 6.63
CA GLN A 8 8.60 -7.80 5.79
C GLN A 8 7.30 -7.25 5.17
N ASP A 9 6.46 -6.60 5.97
CA ASP A 9 5.20 -6.02 5.50
C ASP A 9 5.47 -4.88 4.51
N HIS A 10 6.49 -4.06 4.78
CA HIS A 10 6.89 -2.99 3.87
C HIS A 10 7.42 -3.55 2.53
N LEU A 11 8.21 -4.63 2.57
CA LEU A 11 8.67 -5.27 1.33
C LEU A 11 7.51 -5.84 0.51
N VAL A 12 6.53 -6.48 1.16
CA VAL A 12 5.33 -6.98 0.46
C VAL A 12 4.54 -5.82 -0.14
N HIS A 13 4.37 -4.71 0.59
CA HIS A 13 3.77 -3.49 0.07
C HIS A 13 4.48 -3.00 -1.19
N LEU A 14 5.82 -2.90 -1.18
CA LEU A 14 6.60 -2.48 -2.35
C LEU A 14 6.46 -3.42 -3.56
N VAL A 15 6.33 -4.73 -3.32
CA VAL A 15 6.10 -5.71 -4.40
C VAL A 15 4.71 -5.55 -5.00
N VAL A 16 3.68 -5.37 -4.18
CA VAL A 16 2.29 -5.12 -4.64
C VAL A 16 2.25 -3.80 -5.43
N HIS A 17 2.75 -2.73 -4.83
CA HIS A 17 2.85 -1.40 -5.43
C HIS A 17 3.57 -1.41 -6.78
N GLY A 18 4.77 -2.00 -6.83
CA GLY A 18 5.52 -2.14 -8.08
C GLY A 18 4.81 -2.99 -9.13
N THR A 19 4.05 -4.01 -8.71
CA THR A 19 3.23 -4.81 -9.63
C THR A 19 2.07 -4.01 -10.22
N LEU A 20 1.40 -3.19 -9.42
CA LEU A 20 0.33 -2.31 -9.90
C LEU A 20 0.85 -1.28 -10.92
N HIS A 21 2.02 -0.70 -10.68
CA HIS A 21 2.69 0.14 -11.68
C HIS A 21 2.98 -0.60 -12.99
N LEU A 22 3.46 -1.85 -12.91
CA LEU A 22 3.69 -2.67 -14.12
C LEU A 22 2.40 -3.01 -14.87
N LEU A 23 1.25 -2.99 -14.20
CA LEU A 23 -0.08 -3.18 -14.79
C LEU A 23 -0.69 -1.88 -15.34
N GLY A 24 -0.02 -0.74 -15.13
CA GLY A 24 -0.43 0.56 -15.66
C GLY A 24 -1.25 1.42 -14.68
N PHE A 25 -1.32 1.05 -13.41
CA PHE A 25 -1.84 1.94 -12.37
C PHE A 25 -0.76 2.94 -11.96
N ASP A 26 -1.17 4.17 -11.67
CA ASP A 26 -0.28 5.23 -11.23
C ASP A 26 -0.93 6.01 -10.08
N HIS A 27 -0.19 6.97 -9.54
CA HIS A 27 -0.65 7.84 -8.46
C HIS A 27 -0.16 9.29 -8.66
N GLU A 28 -0.15 9.78 -9.91
CA GLU A 28 0.33 11.14 -10.21
C GLU A 28 -0.65 12.22 -9.74
N ASP A 29 -1.95 11.91 -9.76
CA ASP A 29 -3.00 12.74 -9.16
C ASP A 29 -3.78 12.03 -8.05
N ASP A 30 -4.59 12.81 -7.31
CA ASP A 30 -5.32 12.32 -6.13
C ASP A 30 -6.34 11.22 -6.47
N ALA A 31 -6.93 11.23 -7.67
CA ALA A 31 -7.93 10.24 -8.07
C ALA A 31 -7.27 8.92 -8.48
N GLU A 32 -6.16 9.01 -9.23
CA GLU A 32 -5.33 7.85 -9.56
C GLU A 32 -4.75 7.22 -8.28
N ALA A 33 -4.26 8.05 -7.37
CA ALA A 33 -3.77 7.62 -6.07
C ALA A 33 -4.87 6.88 -5.29
N GLU A 34 -6.07 7.46 -5.15
CA GLU A 34 -7.18 6.81 -4.43
C GLU A 34 -7.53 5.44 -5.02
N GLU A 35 -7.60 5.32 -6.34
CA GLU A 35 -7.85 4.04 -7.01
C GLU A 35 -6.75 3.01 -6.70
N MET A 36 -5.48 3.39 -6.87
CA MET A 36 -4.34 2.51 -6.62
C MET A 36 -4.25 2.11 -5.14
N GLU A 37 -4.47 3.03 -4.22
CA GLU A 37 -4.46 2.79 -2.77
C GLU A 37 -5.55 1.79 -2.34
N GLU A 38 -6.76 1.88 -2.91
CA GLU A 38 -7.84 0.93 -2.64
C GLU A 38 -7.45 -0.50 -3.05
N MET A 39 -6.81 -0.65 -4.20
CA MET A 39 -6.31 -1.95 -4.66
C MET A 39 -5.19 -2.48 -3.77
N GLU A 40 -4.25 -1.63 -3.37
CA GLU A 40 -3.18 -2.01 -2.44
C GLU A 40 -3.74 -2.50 -1.10
N ARG A 41 -4.72 -1.78 -0.52
CA ARG A 41 -5.40 -2.18 0.71
C ARG A 41 -6.06 -3.55 0.57
N GLY A 42 -6.83 -3.78 -0.50
CA GLY A 42 -7.53 -5.04 -0.72
C GLY A 42 -6.58 -6.23 -0.91
N ILE A 43 -5.46 -6.04 -1.63
CA ILE A 43 -4.45 -7.09 -1.84
C ILE A 43 -3.74 -7.40 -0.52
N LEU A 44 -3.32 -6.38 0.24
CA LEU A 44 -2.60 -6.56 1.50
C LEU A 44 -3.49 -7.18 2.58
N GLU A 45 -4.77 -6.79 2.67
CA GLU A 45 -5.75 -7.43 3.54
C GLU A 45 -5.88 -8.93 3.22
N GLY A 46 -5.97 -9.28 1.93
CA GLY A 46 -6.00 -10.69 1.48
C GLY A 46 -4.73 -11.48 1.84
N LEU A 47 -3.60 -10.80 2.04
CA LEU A 47 -2.33 -11.37 2.50
C LEU A 47 -2.17 -11.35 4.02
N GLY A 48 -3.14 -10.82 4.77
CA GLY A 48 -3.09 -10.68 6.23
C GLY A 48 -2.13 -9.59 6.70
N ILE A 49 -1.87 -8.58 5.86
CA ILE A 49 -1.00 -7.44 6.15
C ILE A 49 -1.86 -6.21 6.44
N SER A 50 -1.50 -5.47 7.49
CA SER A 50 -2.21 -4.25 7.90
C SER A 50 -2.12 -3.15 6.85
N ASP A 51 -3.16 -2.32 6.80
CA ASP A 51 -3.27 -1.16 5.90
C ASP A 51 -2.02 -0.26 6.02
N PRO A 52 -1.24 -0.06 4.94
CA PRO A 52 -0.05 0.76 4.97
C PRO A 52 -0.35 2.27 5.07
N TYR A 53 -1.59 2.70 4.86
CA TYR A 53 -2.02 4.10 4.92
C TYR A 53 -2.65 4.48 6.26
N ALA A 54 -2.92 3.49 7.12
CA ALA A 54 -3.39 3.76 8.46
C ALA A 54 -2.34 4.58 9.22
N LEU A 55 -2.78 5.71 9.78
CA LEU A 55 -1.95 6.44 10.74
C LEU A 55 -1.62 5.50 11.91
N PRO A 56 -0.38 5.53 12.42
CA PRO A 56 -0.08 4.82 13.66
C PRO A 56 -1.07 5.30 14.71
N ALA A 57 -1.74 4.36 15.39
CA ALA A 57 -2.71 4.71 16.41
C ALA A 57 -1.98 5.56 17.47
N GLU A 58 -2.37 6.83 17.61
CA GLU A 58 -1.87 7.68 18.69
C GLU A 58 -2.18 6.96 20.01
N THR A 59 -1.13 6.55 20.71
CA THR A 59 -1.20 5.84 21.99
C THR A 59 -0.84 6.79 23.12
#